data_AF-L1K1V3-F1
#
_entry.id   AF-L1K1V3-F1
#
_cell.length_a   1.000
_cell.length_b   1.000
_cell.length_c   1.000
_cell.angle_alpha   90.00
_cell.angle_beta   90.00
_cell.angle_gamma   90.00
#
_symmetry.space_group_name_H-M   'P 1'
#
loop_
_entity.id
_entity.type
_entity.pdbx_description
1 polymer ?
#
loop_
_entity_poly.entity_id
_entity_poly.type
_entity_poly.pdbx_seq_one_letter_code
_entity_poly.pdbx_strand_id
1 'polypeptide(L)'
;QIDKDIGRTFPANPLFRKVTQDSDPPRGPGEAGQTVGQDGPLLRPLRRVLCAYSLRNPRIGYCQSMNFIVGTLLMVMEEEDAFWILSCIVEDYLPDYYTEDMHGLRVDLLVLQNLVVETFPKVHRKLQELELPLEIPATRWFLSLFTVVFDQSMILKILDKLFSSNSGCLFRVSMAFISKVQKRLLAC
;
A
#
# COMPACT_ATOMS: atom_id res chain seq x y z
N GLN A 1 -3.69 13.19 -9.19
CA GLN A 1 -3.53 12.46 -7.91
C GLN A 1 -2.20 11.71 -7.87
N ILE A 2 -1.91 10.87 -8.88
CA ILE A 2 -0.68 10.07 -9.00
C ILE A 2 0.61 10.84 -8.65
N ASP A 3 0.86 12.03 -9.23
CA ASP A 3 2.09 12.80 -8.96
C ASP A 3 2.28 13.21 -7.49
N LYS A 4 1.18 13.41 -6.75
CA LYS A 4 1.20 13.73 -5.32
C LYS A 4 1.64 12.52 -4.49
N ASP A 5 1.20 11.32 -4.87
CA ASP A 5 1.45 10.09 -4.10
C ASP A 5 2.78 9.43 -4.46
N ILE A 6 3.31 9.65 -5.66
CA ILE A 6 4.66 9.20 -6.05
C ILE A 6 5.73 9.69 -5.06
N GLY A 7 5.70 10.97 -4.68
CA GLY A 7 6.70 11.52 -3.73
C GLY A 7 6.56 10.98 -2.30
N ARG A 8 5.44 10.33 -1.99
CA ARG A 8 5.15 9.73 -0.68
C ARG A 8 5.35 8.21 -0.68
N THR A 9 5.68 7.62 -1.83
CA THR A 9 5.88 6.18 -1.97
C THR A 9 7.28 5.82 -1.50
N PHE A 10 7.40 5.22 -0.32
CA PHE A 10 8.68 4.82 0.28
C PHE A 10 9.77 5.92 0.23
N PRO A 11 9.54 7.13 0.80
CA PRO A 11 10.45 8.27 0.64
C PRO A 11 11.84 8.04 1.26
N ALA A 12 11.95 7.12 2.22
CA ALA A 12 13.22 6.71 2.82
C ALA A 12 14.00 5.69 1.97
N ASN A 13 13.37 5.07 0.98
CA ASN A 13 14.02 4.09 0.10
C ASN A 13 14.78 4.83 -1.02
N PRO A 14 16.11 4.62 -1.19
CA PRO A 14 16.89 5.26 -2.24
C PRO A 14 16.33 5.07 -3.65
N LEU A 15 15.64 3.94 -3.91
CA LEU A 15 15.05 3.63 -5.21
C LEU A 15 13.86 4.55 -5.57
N PHE A 16 13.23 5.17 -4.57
CA PHE A 16 12.05 6.02 -4.69
C PHE A 16 12.29 7.45 -4.17
N ARG A 17 13.52 7.81 -3.85
CA ARG A 17 13.84 9.13 -3.32
C ARG A 17 13.75 10.18 -4.43
N LYS A 18 12.91 11.21 -4.22
CA LYS A 18 12.97 12.43 -5.02
C LYS A 18 14.12 13.29 -4.52
N VAL A 19 14.94 13.80 -5.43
CA VAL A 19 15.91 14.84 -5.06
C VAL A 19 15.14 16.15 -4.95
N THR A 20 14.90 16.61 -3.73
CA THR A 20 14.36 17.96 -3.51
C THR A 20 15.41 18.97 -3.97
N GLN A 21 15.05 19.82 -4.92
CA GLN A 21 15.76 21.08 -5.19
C GLN A 21 15.56 22.03 -4.00
N ASP A 22 16.08 21.69 -2.82
CA ASP A 22 16.40 22.66 -1.78
C ASP A 22 17.92 22.82 -1.79
N SER A 23 18.44 23.27 -2.94
CA SER A 23 19.77 23.87 -2.99
C SER A 23 19.61 25.33 -2.59
N ASP A 24 20.30 25.72 -1.52
CA ASP A 24 20.63 27.10 -1.22
C ASP A 24 20.90 27.91 -2.52
N PRO A 25 20.52 29.20 -2.57
CA PRO A 25 20.79 30.02 -3.74
C PRO A 25 22.29 30.00 -4.06
N PRO A 26 22.67 29.94 -5.35
CA PRO A 26 24.06 29.73 -5.75
C PRO A 26 24.92 30.89 -5.25
N ARG A 27 25.90 30.58 -4.39
CA ARG A 27 27.01 31.49 -4.08
C ARG A 27 27.98 31.48 -5.25
N GLY A 28 27.78 32.39 -6.20
CA GLY A 28 28.83 32.82 -7.12
C GLY A 28 28.49 32.68 -8.61
N PRO A 29 28.87 33.66 -9.45
CA PRO A 29 28.73 33.56 -10.90
C PRO A 29 29.91 32.75 -11.46
N GLY A 30 29.70 31.48 -11.80
CA GLY A 30 30.80 30.71 -12.38
C GLY A 30 30.57 29.24 -12.76
N GLU A 31 29.54 28.56 -12.26
CA GLU A 31 29.37 27.12 -12.52
C GLU A 31 27.99 26.81 -13.09
N ALA A 32 27.86 26.90 -14.42
CA ALA A 32 26.78 26.25 -15.17
C ALA A 32 27.09 24.75 -15.33
N GLY A 33 27.21 24.04 -14.21
CA GLY A 33 27.18 22.59 -14.16
C GLY A 33 25.81 22.17 -13.64
N GLN A 34 24.89 21.79 -14.54
CA GLN A 34 23.63 21.15 -14.15
C GLN A 34 23.94 19.87 -13.38
N THR A 35 23.96 19.92 -12.06
CA THR A 35 23.83 18.74 -11.20
C THR A 35 22.38 18.29 -11.30
N VAL A 36 22.08 17.50 -12.34
CA VAL A 36 20.82 16.77 -12.46
C VAL A 36 20.78 15.79 -11.29
N GLY A 37 20.16 16.20 -10.18
CA GLY A 37 19.81 15.29 -9.09
C GLY A 37 19.01 14.14 -9.68
N GLN A 38 19.60 12.95 -9.76
CA GLN A 38 18.92 11.80 -10.32
C GLN A 38 17.86 11.34 -9.30
N ASP A 39 16.60 11.55 -9.65
CA ASP A 39 15.47 10.89 -9.01
C ASP A 39 15.71 9.38 -8.93
N GLY A 40 15.23 8.75 -7.86
CA GLY A 40 15.31 7.32 -7.68
C GLY A 40 14.86 6.56 -8.94
N PRO A 41 15.62 5.52 -9.37
CA PRO A 41 15.43 4.89 -10.67
C PRO A 41 14.02 4.31 -10.87
N LEU A 42 13.32 3.95 -9.78
CA LEU A 42 11.99 3.36 -9.83
C LEU A 42 10.85 4.38 -9.84
N LEU A 43 11.11 5.69 -9.66
CA LEU A 43 10.06 6.71 -9.68
C LEU A 43 9.40 6.86 -11.05
N ARG A 44 10.18 6.77 -12.13
CA ARG A 44 9.66 6.86 -13.50
C ARG A 44 8.85 5.62 -13.89
N PRO A 45 9.36 4.38 -13.69
CA PRO A 45 8.56 3.17 -13.85
C PRO A 45 7.27 3.19 -13.03
N LEU A 46 7.33 3.57 -11.74
CA LEU A 46 6.15 3.68 -10.87
C LEU A 46 5.07 4.57 -11.48
N ARG A 47 5.45 5.77 -11.96
CA ARG A 47 4.51 6.67 -12.62
C ARG A 47 3.89 6.04 -13.86
N ARG A 48 4.71 5.41 -14.72
CA ARG A 48 4.23 4.82 -15.98
C ARG A 48 3.25 3.70 -15.73
N VAL A 49 3.54 2.79 -14.81
CA VAL A 49 2.64 1.69 -14.46
C VAL A 49 1.31 2.21 -13.91
N LEU A 50 1.33 3.17 -12.98
CA LEU A 50 0.11 3.73 -12.41
C LEU A 50 -0.73 4.49 -13.45
N CYS A 51 -0.10 5.27 -14.32
CA CYS A 51 -0.80 5.95 -15.40
C CYS A 51 -1.38 4.96 -16.41
N ALA A 52 -0.60 3.94 -16.81
CA ALA A 52 -1.05 2.90 -17.71
C ALA A 52 -2.26 2.15 -17.12
N TYR A 53 -2.22 1.82 -15.83
CA TYR A 53 -3.35 1.17 -15.16
C TYR A 53 -4.60 2.05 -15.15
N SER A 54 -4.44 3.34 -14.82
CA SER A 54 -5.58 4.28 -14.83
C SER A 54 -6.25 4.42 -16.20
N LEU A 55 -5.49 4.25 -17.29
CA LEU A 55 -6.01 4.24 -18.66
C LEU A 55 -6.63 2.90 -19.04
N ARG A 56 -6.06 1.80 -18.54
CA ARG A 56 -6.56 0.43 -18.79
C ARG A 56 -7.95 0.23 -18.21
N ASN A 57 -8.20 0.71 -16.99
CA ASN A 57 -9.49 0.58 -16.33
C ASN A 57 -9.97 1.95 -15.82
N PRO A 58 -10.57 2.80 -16.67
CA PRO A 58 -11.00 4.14 -16.28
C PRO A 58 -12.11 4.17 -15.22
N ARG A 59 -12.83 3.05 -15.01
CA ARG A 59 -13.88 2.96 -13.99
C ARG A 59 -13.29 2.95 -12.57
N ILE A 60 -12.16 2.29 -12.39
CA ILE A 60 -11.39 2.29 -11.13
C ILE A 60 -10.41 3.47 -11.13
N GLY A 61 -9.75 3.70 -12.26
CA GLY A 61 -8.71 4.71 -12.41
C GLY A 61 -7.53 4.43 -11.50
N TYR A 62 -7.07 5.47 -10.80
CA TYR A 62 -6.05 5.35 -9.77
C TYR A 62 -6.69 5.49 -8.38
N CYS A 63 -6.62 4.42 -7.60
CA CYS A 63 -6.95 4.47 -6.19
C CYS A 63 -5.69 4.68 -5.34
N GLN A 64 -5.83 5.51 -4.31
CA GLN A 64 -4.80 5.66 -3.29
C GLN A 64 -4.46 4.28 -2.69
N SER A 65 -3.16 4.03 -2.47
CA SER A 65 -2.56 2.76 -2.04
C SER A 65 -1.98 1.88 -3.16
N MET A 66 -2.47 2.01 -4.40
CA MET A 66 -1.89 1.29 -5.56
C MET A 66 -0.41 1.64 -5.76
N ASN A 67 -0.01 2.87 -5.42
CA ASN A 67 1.38 3.31 -5.49
C ASN A 67 2.31 2.50 -4.60
N PHE A 68 1.87 2.07 -3.42
CA PHE A 68 2.70 1.24 -2.54
C PHE A 68 2.81 -0.19 -3.06
N ILE A 69 1.71 -0.73 -3.61
CA ILE A 69 1.70 -2.06 -4.25
C ILE A 69 2.67 -2.08 -5.43
N VAL A 70 2.52 -1.15 -6.38
CA VAL A 70 3.41 -1.05 -7.55
C VAL A 70 4.85 -0.77 -7.12
N GLY A 71 5.06 0.09 -6.12
CA GLY A 71 6.38 0.36 -5.58
C GLY A 71 7.06 -0.92 -5.07
N THR A 72 6.33 -1.79 -4.36
CA THR A 72 6.87 -3.08 -3.93
C THR A 72 7.12 -4.04 -5.09
N LEU A 73 6.22 -4.12 -6.07
CA LEU A 73 6.40 -4.99 -7.24
C LEU A 73 7.65 -4.59 -8.03
N LEU A 74 7.84 -3.29 -8.31
CA LEU A 74 9.00 -2.78 -9.05
C LEU A 74 10.35 -3.01 -8.35
N MET A 75 10.37 -3.34 -7.06
CA MET A 75 11.61 -3.73 -6.38
C MET A 75 12.04 -5.18 -6.69
N VAL A 76 11.16 -6.00 -7.26
CA VAL A 76 11.41 -7.45 -7.45
C VAL A 76 11.13 -7.96 -8.87
N MET A 77 10.50 -7.17 -9.73
CA MET A 77 10.19 -7.55 -11.11
C MET A 77 10.30 -6.35 -12.06
N GLU A 78 10.23 -6.63 -13.36
CA GLU A 78 10.28 -5.60 -14.40
C GLU A 78 8.97 -4.81 -14.47
N GLU A 79 9.01 -3.67 -15.16
CA GLU A 79 7.88 -2.73 -15.23
C GLU A 79 6.62 -3.34 -15.84
N GLU A 80 6.78 -4.12 -16.90
CA GLU A 80 5.66 -4.77 -17.60
C GLU A 80 4.99 -5.83 -16.70
N ASP A 81 5.80 -6.66 -16.03
CA ASP A 81 5.29 -7.64 -15.07
C ASP A 81 4.55 -6.96 -13.93
N ALA A 82 5.11 -5.87 -13.37
CA ALA A 82 4.47 -5.13 -12.29
C ALA A 82 3.10 -4.56 -12.72
N PHE A 83 2.96 -4.14 -13.98
CA PHE A 83 1.68 -3.69 -14.52
C PHE A 83 0.64 -4.81 -14.63
N TRP A 84 1.03 -5.96 -15.17
CA TRP A 84 0.11 -7.10 -15.31
C TRP A 84 -0.29 -7.69 -13.96
N ILE A 85 0.66 -7.78 -13.03
CA ILE A 85 0.39 -8.24 -11.66
C ILE A 85 -0.53 -7.25 -10.93
N LEU A 86 -0.31 -5.93 -11.05
CA LEU A 86 -1.25 -4.95 -10.49
C LEU A 86 -2.66 -5.14 -11.06
N SER A 87 -2.76 -5.30 -12.38
CA SER A 87 -4.05 -5.49 -13.05
C SER A 87 -4.77 -6.73 -12.53
N CYS A 88 -4.05 -7.84 -12.37
CA CYS A 88 -4.58 -9.08 -11.84
C CYS A 88 -5.01 -8.94 -10.37
N ILE A 89 -4.21 -8.26 -9.53
CA ILE A 89 -4.56 -7.99 -8.13
C ILE A 89 -5.88 -7.22 -8.03
N VAL A 90 -6.02 -6.14 -8.80
CA VAL A 90 -7.16 -5.23 -8.69
C VAL A 90 -8.43 -5.82 -9.32
N GLU A 91 -8.30 -6.54 -10.43
CA GLU A 91 -9.45 -7.00 -11.22
C GLU A 91 -9.88 -8.43 -10.86
N ASP A 92 -8.94 -9.32 -10.52
CA ASP A 92 -9.23 -10.74 -10.32
C ASP A 92 -9.21 -11.13 -8.83
N TYR A 93 -8.22 -10.64 -8.05
CA TYR A 93 -8.04 -11.08 -6.66
C TYR A 93 -8.81 -10.23 -5.64
N LEU A 94 -9.04 -8.95 -5.92
CA LEU A 94 -9.69 -8.00 -5.03
C LEU A 94 -10.87 -7.28 -5.73
N PRO A 95 -11.90 -8.02 -6.15
CA PRO A 95 -13.05 -7.43 -6.84
C PRO A 95 -13.71 -6.37 -5.95
N ASP A 96 -14.06 -5.23 -6.56
CA ASP A 96 -14.76 -4.11 -5.92
C ASP A 96 -14.06 -3.49 -4.70
N TYR A 97 -12.76 -3.72 -4.52
CA TYR A 97 -11.99 -3.06 -3.46
C TYR A 97 -11.66 -1.61 -3.77
N TYR A 98 -11.38 -1.32 -5.04
CA TYR A 98 -10.87 -0.04 -5.50
C TYR A 98 -11.92 0.78 -6.27
N THR A 99 -13.19 0.38 -6.21
CA THR A 99 -14.31 1.16 -6.75
C THR A 99 -14.59 2.40 -5.89
N GLU A 100 -15.35 3.36 -6.41
CA GLU A 100 -15.69 4.58 -5.66
C GLU A 100 -16.41 4.31 -4.33
N ASP A 101 -17.24 3.28 -4.29
CA ASP A 101 -18.00 2.86 -3.10
C ASP A 101 -17.25 1.82 -2.23
N MET A 102 -16.13 1.28 -2.74
CA MET A 102 -15.30 0.25 -2.12
C MET A 102 -16.13 -0.92 -1.58
N HIS A 103 -17.14 -1.36 -2.34
CA HIS A 103 -18.12 -2.33 -1.85
C HIS A 103 -17.49 -3.61 -1.33
N GLY A 104 -16.59 -4.21 -2.13
CA GLY A 104 -15.92 -5.47 -1.76
C GLY A 104 -15.06 -5.31 -0.50
N LEU A 105 -14.35 -4.18 -0.38
CA LEU A 105 -13.57 -3.87 0.81
C LEU A 105 -14.46 -3.75 2.05
N ARG A 106 -15.59 -3.03 1.96
CA ARG A 106 -16.48 -2.81 3.11
C ARG A 106 -17.08 -4.11 3.63
N VAL A 107 -17.45 -5.01 2.73
CA VAL A 107 -17.92 -6.37 3.09
C VAL A 107 -16.82 -7.10 3.87
N ASP A 108 -15.59 -7.08 3.35
CA ASP A 108 -14.47 -7.78 3.98
C ASP A 108 -14.03 -7.16 5.31
N LEU A 109 -14.13 -5.84 5.46
CA LEU A 109 -13.90 -5.17 6.75
C LEU A 109 -14.93 -5.58 7.81
N LEU A 110 -16.20 -5.73 7.41
CA LEU A 110 -17.25 -6.23 8.31
C LEU A 110 -16.99 -7.69 8.72
N VAL A 111 -16.58 -8.54 7.77
CA VAL A 111 -16.17 -9.92 8.07
C VAL A 111 -15.00 -9.93 9.05
N LEU A 112 -13.99 -9.09 8.84
CA LEU A 112 -12.86 -8.99 9.77
C LEU A 112 -13.30 -8.52 11.16
N GLN A 113 -14.20 -7.56 11.24
CA GLN A 113 -14.74 -7.10 12.51
C GLN A 113 -15.43 -8.23 13.27
N ASN A 114 -16.28 -9.01 12.60
CA ASN A 114 -16.94 -10.17 13.20
C ASN A 114 -15.93 -11.22 13.69
N LEU A 115 -14.90 -11.53 12.88
CA LEU A 115 -13.83 -12.45 13.29
C LEU A 115 -13.09 -11.98 14.55
N VAL A 116 -12.86 -10.67 14.67
CA VAL A 116 -12.22 -10.07 15.87
C VAL A 116 -13.14 -10.11 17.08
N VAL A 117 -14.45 -9.88 16.91
CA VAL A 117 -15.44 -10.04 17.99
C VAL A 117 -15.43 -11.47 18.53
N GLU A 118 -15.41 -12.47 17.65
CA GLU A 118 -15.42 -13.89 18.03
C GLU A 118 -14.09 -14.34 18.66
N THR A 119 -12.96 -13.95 18.08
CA THR A 119 -11.65 -14.49 18.45
C THR A 119 -10.96 -13.66 19.55
N PHE A 120 -11.12 -12.34 19.52
CA PHE A 120 -10.46 -11.40 20.43
C PHE A 120 -11.47 -10.42 21.07
N PRO A 121 -12.49 -10.90 21.80
CA PRO A 121 -13.56 -10.05 22.35
C PRO A 121 -13.03 -8.95 23.29
N LYS A 122 -11.92 -9.22 24.00
CA LYS A 122 -11.25 -8.22 24.85
C LYS A 122 -10.64 -7.08 24.04
N VAL A 123 -10.02 -7.40 22.89
CA VAL A 123 -9.47 -6.40 21.97
C VAL A 123 -10.59 -5.56 21.39
N HIS A 124 -11.69 -6.20 20.96
CA HIS A 124 -12.84 -5.48 20.43
C HIS A 124 -13.40 -4.47 21.44
N ARG A 125 -13.63 -4.88 22.69
CA ARG A 125 -14.09 -3.97 23.76
C ARG A 125 -13.12 -2.82 23.98
N LYS A 126 -11.82 -3.11 24.02
CA LYS A 126 -10.81 -2.06 24.21
C LYS A 126 -10.78 -1.05 23.06
N LEU A 127 -10.97 -1.52 21.82
CA LEU A 127 -11.10 -0.64 20.66
C LEU A 127 -12.35 0.26 20.75
N GLN A 128 -13.47 -0.26 21.27
CA GLN A 128 -14.67 0.55 21.54
C GLN A 128 -14.44 1.59 22.63
N GLU A 129 -13.78 1.22 23.73
CA GLU A 129 -13.43 2.16 24.82
C GLU A 129 -12.50 3.28 24.35
N LEU A 130 -11.60 2.98 23.41
CA LEU A 130 -10.69 3.96 22.80
C LEU A 130 -11.32 4.75 21.65
N GLU A 131 -12.60 4.52 21.34
CA GLU A 131 -13.30 5.10 20.19
C GLU A 131 -12.52 4.95 18.87
N LEU A 132 -11.86 3.79 18.70
CA LEU A 132 -11.02 3.47 17.55
C LEU A 132 -11.64 2.34 16.74
N PRO A 133 -12.46 2.64 15.72
CA PRO A 133 -13.02 1.62 14.83
C PRO A 133 -11.90 0.84 14.14
N LEU A 134 -11.96 -0.50 14.21
CA LEU A 134 -11.01 -1.39 13.53
C LEU A 134 -10.95 -1.13 12.02
N GLU A 135 -12.06 -0.69 11.43
CA GLU A 135 -12.20 -0.37 10.01
C GLU A 135 -11.15 0.66 9.55
N ILE A 136 -10.78 1.63 10.38
CA ILE A 136 -9.82 2.68 10.00
C ILE A 136 -8.43 2.10 9.71
N PRO A 137 -7.76 1.40 10.65
CA PRO A 137 -6.48 0.76 10.34
C PRO A 137 -6.63 -0.38 9.33
N ALA A 138 -7.70 -1.16 9.38
CA ALA A 138 -7.90 -2.31 8.48
C ALA A 138 -8.11 -1.91 7.02
N THR A 139 -8.79 -0.78 6.75
CA THR A 139 -8.90 -0.19 5.40
C THR A 139 -7.52 0.01 4.79
N ARG A 140 -6.60 0.59 5.57
CA ARG A 140 -5.22 0.83 5.13
C ARG A 140 -4.47 -0.49 4.91
N TRP A 141 -4.68 -1.49 5.77
CA TRP A 141 -4.05 -2.80 5.62
C TRP A 141 -4.45 -3.48 4.31
N PHE A 142 -5.75 -3.48 3.98
CA PHE A 142 -6.29 -4.22 2.86
C PHE A 142 -6.01 -3.51 1.53
N LEU A 143 -6.28 -2.20 1.44
CA LEU A 143 -6.03 -1.41 0.22
C LEU A 143 -4.54 -1.33 -0.17
N SER A 144 -3.64 -1.43 0.81
CA SER A 144 -2.20 -1.42 0.53
C SER A 144 -1.60 -2.82 0.51
N LEU A 145 -2.37 -3.90 0.67
CA LEU A 145 -1.83 -5.26 0.84
C LEU A 145 -0.72 -5.34 1.91
N PHE A 146 -0.91 -4.61 3.02
CA PHE A 146 0.05 -4.45 4.12
C PHE A 146 1.41 -3.83 3.77
N THR A 147 1.64 -3.40 2.53
CA THR A 147 2.93 -2.82 2.06
C THR A 147 3.45 -1.65 2.89
N VAL A 148 2.56 -0.95 3.60
CA VAL A 148 2.89 0.17 4.50
C VAL A 148 3.02 -0.22 5.98
N VAL A 149 2.82 -1.50 6.30
CA VAL A 149 2.77 -2.05 7.67
C VAL A 149 3.97 -2.96 7.93
N PHE A 150 4.34 -3.81 6.95
CA PHE A 150 5.43 -4.76 7.09
C PHE A 150 6.61 -4.43 6.17
N ASP A 151 7.75 -5.06 6.48
CA ASP A 151 8.96 -5.00 5.68
C ASP A 151 8.83 -5.85 4.40
N GLN A 152 9.68 -5.56 3.42
CA GLN A 152 9.62 -6.17 2.09
C GLN A 152 9.61 -7.71 2.13
N SER A 153 10.38 -8.34 3.03
CA SER A 153 10.42 -9.80 3.18
C SER A 153 9.06 -10.39 3.56
N MET A 154 8.34 -9.74 4.47
CA MET A 154 6.99 -10.17 4.85
C MET A 154 5.97 -9.87 3.76
N ILE A 155 6.10 -8.75 3.03
CA ILE A 155 5.17 -8.43 1.93
C ILE A 155 5.25 -9.47 0.82
N LEU A 156 6.45 -9.90 0.42
CA LEU A 156 6.59 -10.93 -0.61
C LEU A 156 5.88 -12.24 -0.21
N LYS A 157 6.00 -12.65 1.06
CA LYS A 157 5.27 -13.82 1.58
C LYS A 157 3.76 -13.63 1.57
N ILE A 158 3.28 -12.42 1.83
CA ILE A 158 1.84 -12.08 1.76
C ILE A 158 1.37 -12.17 0.30
N LEU A 159 2.14 -11.64 -0.65
CA LEU A 159 1.83 -11.72 -2.08
C LEU A 159 1.84 -13.17 -2.58
N ASP A 160 2.84 -13.97 -2.23
CA ASP A 160 2.87 -15.41 -2.54
C ASP A 160 1.63 -16.13 -2.02
N LYS A 161 1.19 -15.76 -0.80
CA LYS A 161 -0.01 -16.35 -0.21
C LYS A 161 -1.30 -15.85 -0.83
N LEU A 162 -1.33 -14.60 -1.27
CA LEU A 162 -2.45 -14.01 -2.02
C LEU A 162 -2.65 -14.77 -3.33
N PHE A 163 -1.59 -14.99 -4.11
CA PHE A 163 -1.68 -15.70 -5.39
C PHE A 163 -1.99 -17.20 -5.23
N SER A 164 -1.52 -17.84 -4.17
CA SER A 164 -1.77 -19.27 -3.94
C SER A 164 -3.06 -19.59 -3.18
N SER A 165 -3.65 -18.63 -2.47
CA SER A 165 -4.79 -18.90 -1.56
C SER A 165 -5.83 -17.78 -1.51
N ASN A 166 -5.88 -16.92 -2.53
CA ASN A 166 -6.81 -15.79 -2.70
C ASN A 166 -6.79 -14.74 -1.57
N SER A 167 -7.73 -13.79 -1.61
CA SER A 167 -7.88 -12.69 -0.64
C SER A 167 -8.09 -13.14 0.81
N GLY A 168 -8.45 -14.41 1.04
CA GLY A 168 -8.51 -15.04 2.35
C GLY A 168 -7.20 -14.96 3.15
N CYS A 169 -6.06 -14.77 2.48
CA CYS A 169 -4.78 -14.54 3.17
C CYS A 169 -4.79 -13.24 4.01
N LEU A 170 -5.49 -12.20 3.57
CA LEU A 170 -5.51 -10.88 4.24
C LEU A 170 -6.15 -10.98 5.63
N PHE A 171 -7.22 -11.76 5.77
CA PHE A 171 -7.84 -12.06 7.05
C PHE A 171 -6.89 -12.80 7.98
N ARG A 172 -6.21 -13.83 7.49
CA ARG A 172 -5.26 -14.63 8.31
C ARG A 172 -4.10 -13.76 8.81
N VAL A 173 -3.56 -12.92 7.94
CA VAL A 173 -2.50 -11.96 8.30
C VAL A 173 -3.01 -10.94 9.32
N SER A 174 -4.22 -10.41 9.13
CA SER A 174 -4.85 -9.47 10.08
C SER A 174 -5.02 -10.09 11.46
N MET A 175 -5.58 -11.30 11.53
CA MET A 175 -5.80 -12.01 12.80
C MET A 175 -4.48 -12.34 13.49
N ALA A 176 -3.46 -12.76 12.75
CA ALA A 176 -2.12 -12.99 13.28
C ALA A 176 -1.48 -11.68 13.81
N PHE A 177 -1.65 -10.58 13.09
CA PHE A 177 -1.14 -9.26 13.49
C PHE A 177 -1.81 -8.78 14.77
N ILE A 178 -3.15 -8.85 14.85
CA ILE A 178 -3.91 -8.50 16.05
C ILE A 178 -3.49 -9.38 17.23
N SER A 179 -3.35 -10.69 17.02
CA SER A 179 -2.88 -11.61 18.06
C SER A 179 -1.50 -11.24 18.61
N LYS A 180 -0.60 -10.74 17.76
CA LYS A 180 0.74 -10.27 18.16
C LYS A 180 0.69 -8.96 18.94
N VAL A 181 -0.19 -8.03 18.56
CA VAL A 181 -0.28 -6.69 19.16
C VAL A 181 -1.22 -6.63 20.37
N GLN A 182 -2.14 -7.59 20.52
CA GLN A 182 -3.21 -7.56 21.53
C GLN A 182 -2.71 -7.24 22.95
N LYS A 183 -1.57 -7.79 23.37
CA LYS A 183 -1.02 -7.57 24.72
C LYS A 183 -0.67 -6.09 24.96
N ARG A 184 -0.15 -5.41 23.94
CA ARG A 184 0.20 -3.99 24.00
C ARG A 184 -1.05 -3.13 23.96
N LEU A 185 -2.01 -3.48 23.09
CA LEU A 185 -3.26 -2.74 22.94
C LEU A 185 -4.11 -2.79 24.21
N LEU A 186 -4.15 -3.93 24.90
CA LEU A 186 -4.86 -4.09 26.18
C LEU A 186 -4.16 -3.38 27.35
N ALA A 187 -2.90 -2.97 27.18
CA ALA A 187 -2.15 -2.24 28.20
C ALA A 187 -2.22 -0.71 28.04
N CYS A 188 -2.78 -0.22 26.93
CA CYS A 188 -3.14 1.19 26.74
C CYS A 188 -4.32 1.57 27.64
#